data_AF-A0A968DWA5-F1
#
_entry.id   AF-A0A968DWA5-F1
#
_cell.length_a   1.000
_cell.length_b   1.000
_cell.length_c   1.000
_cell.angle_alpha   90.00
_cell.angle_beta   90.00
_cell.angle_gamma   90.00
#
_symmetry.space_group_name_H-M   'P 1'
#
loop_
_entity.id
_entity.type
_entity.pdbx_description
1 polymer ?
#
loop_
_entity_poly.entity_id
_entity_poly.type
_entity_poly.pdbx_seq_one_letter_code
_entity_poly.pdbx_strand_id
1 'polypeptide(L)'
;MAISNEKLEVFVREYLETNCASDAYRAAHPKQAARWKQKTIHNAAYKLMQMEKVKARLAEVRKELEEQLYFGVREAFKKYEEIYKLGKTPSGKDGNMQLSAAKGAVDS
;
A
#
# COMPACT_ATOMS: atom_id res chain seq x y z
N MET A 1 -8.46 8.09 26.38
CA MET A 1 -9.41 7.62 25.35
C MET A 1 -8.94 6.23 24.93
N ALA A 2 -9.77 5.20 25.07
CA ALA A 2 -9.41 3.86 24.63
C ALA A 2 -10.05 3.58 23.27
N ILE A 3 -9.26 3.13 22.29
CA ILE A 3 -9.74 2.70 20.98
C ILE A 3 -9.79 1.17 20.93
N SER A 4 -10.90 0.61 20.47
CA SER A 4 -11.03 -0.83 20.25
C SER A 4 -10.15 -1.27 19.07
N ASN A 5 -9.82 -2.56 19.00
CA ASN A 5 -8.93 -3.05 17.95
C ASN A 5 -9.53 -2.87 16.54
N GLU A 6 -10.81 -3.19 16.38
CA GLU A 6 -11.53 -3.00 15.11
C GLU A 6 -11.47 -1.54 14.61
N LYS A 7 -11.70 -0.58 15.52
CA LYS A 7 -11.65 0.85 15.18
C LYS A 7 -10.24 1.32 14.89
N LEU A 8 -9.25 0.75 15.57
CA LEU A 8 -7.84 1.04 15.30
C LEU A 8 -7.48 0.60 13.87
N GLU A 9 -7.84 -0.62 13.47
CA GLU A 9 -7.53 -1.11 12.13
C GLU A 9 -8.23 -0.28 11.04
N VAL A 10 -9.50 0.11 11.25
CA VAL A 10 -10.22 0.99 10.33
C VAL A 10 -9.54 2.36 10.23
N PHE A 11 -9.17 2.94 11.36
CA PHE A 11 -8.48 4.22 11.41
C PHE A 11 -7.13 4.17 10.67
N VAL A 12 -6.32 3.15 10.94
CA VAL A 12 -4.98 2.99 10.34
C VAL A 12 -5.09 2.81 8.83
N ARG A 13 -5.98 1.94 8.36
CA ARG A 13 -6.20 1.72 6.92
C ARG A 13 -6.59 3.01 6.21
N GLU A 14 -7.64 3.67 6.68
CA GLU A 14 -8.15 4.90 6.07
C GLU A 14 -7.09 6.01 6.10
N TYR A 15 -6.30 6.09 7.18
CA TYR A 15 -5.22 7.07 7.27
C TYR A 15 -4.10 6.81 6.25
N LEU A 16 -3.74 5.54 6.01
CA LEU A 16 -2.72 5.20 5.02
C LEU A 16 -3.19 5.47 3.58
N GLU A 17 -4.49 5.30 3.31
CA GLU A 17 -5.08 5.57 1.99
C GLU A 17 -5.24 7.07 1.72
N THR A 18 -5.74 7.84 2.70
CA THR A 18 -6.13 9.24 2.51
C THR A 18 -5.10 10.25 2.99
N ASN A 19 -4.17 9.82 3.85
CA ASN A 19 -3.28 10.68 4.63
C ASN A 19 -4.02 11.78 5.42
N CYS A 20 -5.30 11.54 5.77
CA CYS A 20 -6.15 12.49 6.50
C CYS A 20 -6.67 11.88 7.80
N ALA A 21 -6.15 12.34 8.94
CA ALA A 21 -6.55 11.84 10.26
C ALA A 21 -8.04 12.08 10.56
N SER A 22 -8.61 13.16 10.03
CA SER A 22 -10.03 13.46 10.23
C SER A 22 -10.92 12.47 9.48
N ASP A 23 -10.57 12.11 8.24
CA ASP A 23 -11.32 11.14 7.44
C ASP A 23 -11.21 9.74 8.05
N ALA A 24 -10.00 9.36 8.46
CA ALA A 24 -9.74 8.16 9.26
C ALA A 24 -10.59 8.09 10.54
N TYR A 25 -10.73 9.22 11.25
CA TYR A 25 -11.59 9.28 12.43
C TYR A 25 -13.05 9.04 12.10
N ARG A 26 -13.56 9.62 10.99
CA ARG A 26 -14.96 9.44 10.58
C ARG A 26 -15.25 7.99 10.21
N ALA A 27 -14.32 7.32 9.51
CA ALA A 27 -14.44 5.91 9.17
C ALA A 27 -14.50 5.03 10.43
N ALA A 28 -13.61 5.27 11.41
CA ALA A 28 -13.56 4.48 12.64
C ALA A 28 -14.68 4.81 13.66
N HIS A 29 -15.25 6.02 13.60
CA HIS A 29 -16.25 6.52 14.55
C HIS A 29 -17.46 7.17 13.85
N PRO A 30 -18.20 6.44 13.00
CA PRO A 30 -19.24 7.03 12.13
C PRO A 30 -20.38 7.67 12.93
N LYS A 31 -20.79 7.04 14.05
CA LYS A 31 -21.87 7.55 14.91
C LYS A 31 -21.51 8.89 15.57
N GLN A 32 -20.27 9.04 16.02
CA GLN A 32 -19.78 10.30 16.62
C GLN A 32 -19.59 11.36 15.55
N ALA A 33 -18.98 10.98 14.43
CA ALA A 33 -18.73 11.87 13.29
C ALA A 33 -20.02 12.51 12.76
N ALA A 34 -21.12 11.77 12.70
CA ALA A 34 -22.42 12.31 12.26
C ALA A 34 -22.98 13.42 13.16
N ARG A 35 -22.57 13.46 14.43
CA ARG A 35 -23.12 14.39 15.45
C ARG A 35 -22.15 15.50 15.80
N TRP A 36 -20.85 15.28 15.60
CA TRP A 36 -19.81 16.20 16.04
C TRP A 36 -19.48 17.22 14.97
N LYS A 37 -19.20 18.44 15.42
CA LYS A 37 -18.69 19.49 14.53
C LYS A 37 -17.31 19.09 14.02
N GLN A 38 -16.96 19.58 12.83
CA GLN A 38 -15.66 19.38 12.19
C GLN A 38 -14.47 19.60 13.14
N LYS A 39 -14.47 20.72 13.89
CA LYS A 39 -13.40 21.05 14.84
C LYS A 39 -13.22 19.98 15.93
N THR A 40 -14.31 19.40 16.41
CA THR A 40 -14.26 18.34 17.43
C THR A 40 -13.68 17.06 16.85
N ILE A 41 -14.07 16.70 15.63
CA ILE A 41 -13.51 15.55 14.90
C ILE A 41 -12.00 15.74 14.71
N HIS A 42 -11.58 16.91 14.22
CA HIS A 42 -10.16 17.22 14.01
C HIS A 42 -9.33 17.09 15.31
N ASN A 43 -9.85 17.63 16.42
CA ASN A 43 -9.19 17.52 17.72
C ASN A 43 -9.13 16.06 18.23
N ALA A 44 -10.19 15.27 18.00
CA ALA A 44 -10.23 13.86 18.40
C ALA A 44 -9.27 13.00 17.56
N ALA A 45 -9.25 13.23 16.25
CA ALA A 45 -8.33 12.62 15.30
C ALA A 45 -6.87 12.92 15.68
N TYR A 46 -6.55 14.18 15.97
CA TYR A 46 -5.22 14.57 16.43
C TYR A 46 -4.82 13.83 17.71
N LYS A 47 -5.71 13.76 18.70
CA LYS A 47 -5.45 13.02 19.95
C LYS A 47 -5.20 11.53 19.70
N LEU A 48 -5.93 10.92 18.77
CA LEU A 48 -5.73 9.52 18.38
C LEU A 48 -4.37 9.31 17.70
N MET A 49 -3.96 10.20 16.80
CA MET A 49 -2.63 10.15 16.18
C MET A 49 -1.49 10.25 17.20
N GLN A 50 -1.71 10.89 18.33
CA GLN A 50 -0.73 10.96 19.41
C GLN A 50 -0.68 9.72 20.30
N MET A 51 -1.62 8.79 20.18
CA MET A 51 -1.62 7.57 20.98
C MET A 51 -0.53 6.59 20.51
N GLU A 52 0.29 6.12 21.44
CA GLU A 52 1.38 5.16 21.15
C GLU A 52 0.89 3.89 20.46
N LYS A 53 -0.30 3.39 20.83
CA LYS A 53 -0.92 2.23 20.16
C LYS A 53 -1.18 2.49 18.66
N VAL A 54 -1.62 3.70 18.30
CA VAL A 54 -1.89 4.08 16.91
C VAL A 54 -0.59 4.24 16.14
N LYS A 55 0.41 4.90 16.76
CA LYS A 55 1.74 5.07 16.16
C LYS A 55 2.43 3.73 15.90
N ALA A 56 2.40 2.83 16.88
CA ALA A 56 2.98 1.49 16.76
C ALA A 56 2.33 0.73 15.60
N ARG A 57 0.99 0.70 15.53
CA ARG A 57 0.29 0.01 14.45
C ARG A 57 0.56 0.62 13.07
N LEU A 58 0.63 1.95 12.97
CA LEU A 58 1.02 2.62 11.72
C LEU A 58 2.45 2.24 11.28
N ALA A 59 3.39 2.13 12.22
CA ALA A 59 4.76 1.74 11.92
C ALA A 59 4.84 0.28 11.44
N GLU A 60 4.11 -0.63 12.08
CA GLU A 60 4.00 -2.04 11.65
C GLU A 60 3.46 -2.14 10.21
N VAL A 61 2.31 -1.54 9.93
CA VAL A 61 1.69 -1.65 8.59
C VAL A 61 2.56 -0.98 7.52
N ARG A 62 3.23 0.13 7.82
CA ARG A 62 4.19 0.75 6.88
C ARG A 62 5.35 -0.17 6.56
N LYS A 63 5.88 -0.86 7.56
CA LYS A 63 6.96 -1.82 7.37
C LYS A 63 6.50 -3.03 6.54
N GLU A 64 5.32 -3.57 6.82
CA GLU A 64 4.71 -4.64 6.02
C GLU A 64 4.56 -4.22 4.54
N LEU A 65 4.08 -3.00 4.30
CA LEU A 65 3.94 -2.46 2.94
C LEU A 65 5.29 -2.25 2.26
N GLU A 66 6.31 -1.76 2.98
CA GLU A 66 7.66 -1.59 2.46
C GLU A 66 8.28 -2.93 2.05
N GLU A 67 8.13 -3.97 2.88
CA GLU A 67 8.61 -5.32 2.58
C GLU A 67 7.90 -5.91 1.34
N GLN A 68 6.58 -5.74 1.25
CA GLN A 68 5.80 -6.18 0.08
C GLN A 68 6.20 -5.44 -1.19
N LEU A 69 6.37 -4.11 -1.11
CA LEU A 69 6.83 -3.29 -2.24
C LEU A 69 8.23 -3.69 -2.69
N TYR A 70 9.16 -3.90 -1.74
CA TYR A 70 10.51 -4.35 -2.05
C TYR A 70 10.50 -5.67 -2.82
N PHE A 71 9.71 -6.65 -2.36
CA PHE A 71 9.57 -7.92 -3.05
C PHE A 71 8.95 -7.76 -4.45
N GLY A 72 7.84 -7.01 -4.56
CA GLY A 72 7.16 -6.78 -5.84
C GLY A 72 8.04 -6.07 -6.87
N VAL A 73 8.77 -5.03 -6.44
CA VAL A 73 9.72 -4.31 -7.29
C VAL A 73 10.86 -5.22 -7.73
N ARG A 74 11.41 -6.03 -6.82
CA ARG A 74 12.47 -6.99 -7.15
C ARG A 74 12.02 -8.01 -8.19
N GLU A 75 10.83 -8.59 -8.03
CA GLU A 75 10.28 -9.54 -9.00
C GLU A 75 9.98 -8.89 -10.35
N ALA A 76 9.46 -7.66 -10.35
CA ALA A 76 9.27 -6.89 -11.58
C ALA A 76 10.60 -6.64 -12.32
N PHE A 77 11.66 -6.29 -11.59
CA PHE A 77 13.00 -6.11 -12.17
C PHE A 77 13.58 -7.40 -12.73
N LYS A 78 13.41 -8.55 -12.06
CA LYS A 78 13.84 -9.85 -12.59
C LYS A 78 13.15 -10.18 -13.92
N LYS A 79 11.81 -10.04 -13.97
CA LYS A 79 11.04 -10.26 -15.19
C LYS A 79 11.50 -9.33 -16.32
N TYR A 80 11.76 -8.06 -16.00
CA TYR A 80 12.30 -7.12 -16.97
C TYR A 80 13.68 -7.54 -17.49
N GLU A 81 14.59 -7.99 -16.60
CA GLU A 81 15.92 -8.44 -16.99
C GLU A 81 15.87 -9.71 -17.87
N GLU A 82 14.98 -10.65 -17.57
CA GLU A 82 14.74 -11.83 -18.39
C GLU A 82 14.24 -11.46 -19.80
N ILE A 83 13.24 -10.58 -19.90
CA ILE A 83 12.75 -10.04 -21.18
C ILE A 83 13.88 -9.33 -21.94
N TYR A 84 14.68 -8.52 -21.25
CA TYR A 84 15.81 -7.81 -21.85
C TYR A 84 16.89 -8.76 -22.38
N LYS A 85 17.23 -9.82 -21.64
CA LYS A 85 18.17 -10.86 -22.07
C LYS A 85 17.65 -11.62 -23.29
N LEU A 86 16.36 -12.00 -23.29
CA LEU A 86 15.71 -12.63 -24.44
C LEU A 86 15.70 -11.72 -25.68
N GLY A 87 15.51 -10.41 -25.49
CA GLY A 87 15.62 -9.43 -26.57
C GLY A 87 17.05 -9.24 -27.10
N LYS A 88 18.06 -9.57 -26.29
CA LYS A 88 19.49 -9.46 -26.66
C LYS A 88 20.11 -10.76 -27.16
N THR A 89 19.47 -11.92 -26.99
CA THR A 89 19.95 -13.17 -27.58
C THR A 89 19.81 -13.11 -29.11
N PRO A 90 20.91 -13.15 -29.87
CA PRO A 90 20.86 -13.09 -31.32
C PRO A 90 20.42 -14.45 -31.85
N SER A 91 19.15 -14.62 -32.19
CA SER A 91 18.71 -15.82 -32.92
C SER A 91 18.54 -15.50 -34.40
N GLY A 92 19.57 -15.83 -35.18
CA GLY A 92 19.50 -16.03 -36.62
C GLY A 92 19.51 -14.76 -37.47
N LYS A 93 20.63 -14.56 -38.19
CA LYS A 93 20.98 -13.69 -39.33
C LYS A 93 20.27 -12.35 -39.63
N ASP A 94 19.03 -12.10 -39.22
CA ASP A 94 18.25 -10.91 -39.62
C ASP A 94 17.64 -10.13 -38.44
N GLY A 95 18.09 -10.38 -37.20
CA GLY A 95 17.81 -9.48 -36.07
C GLY A 95 16.33 -9.32 -35.71
N ASN A 96 15.48 -10.30 -36.04
CA ASN A 96 14.06 -10.25 -35.73
C ASN A 96 13.77 -11.09 -34.47
N MET A 97 13.22 -10.44 -33.44
CA MET A 97 12.84 -11.04 -32.15
C MET A 97 11.88 -12.22 -32.39
N GLN A 98 12.17 -13.42 -31.86
CA GLN A 98 11.16 -14.49 -31.83
C GLN A 98 10.04 -14.11 -30.84
N LEU A 99 9.08 -13.32 -31.33
CA LEU A 99 7.85 -12.93 -30.62
C LEU A 99 7.03 -14.13 -30.11
N SER A 100 7.25 -15.33 -30.66
CA SER A 100 6.65 -16.59 -30.19
C SER A 100 7.19 -17.06 -28.84
N ALA A 101 8.46 -16.80 -28.51
CA ALA A 101 9.06 -17.17 -27.22
C ALA A 101 8.67 -16.20 -26.10
N ALA A 102 8.48 -14.91 -26.42
CA ALA A 102 8.09 -13.89 -25.45
C ALA A 102 6.64 -14.06 -24.93
N LYS A 103 5.72 -14.60 -25.74
CA LYS A 103 4.34 -14.88 -25.31
C LYS A 103 4.25 -16.02 -24.29
N GLY A 104 5.09 -17.05 -24.38
CA GLY A 104 5.06 -18.18 -23.43
C GLY A 104 5.53 -17.83 -22.01
N ALA A 105 6.40 -16.82 -21.86
CA ALA A 105 6.93 -16.37 -20.57
C ALA A 105 6.01 -15.37 -19.83
N VAL A 106 5.01 -14.81 -20.51
CA VAL A 106 4.03 -13.88 -19.91
C VAL A 106 2.81 -14.63 -19.34
N ASP A 107 2.54 -15.83 -19.84
CA ASP A 107 1.36 -16.64 -19.51
C ASP A 107 1.63 -17.77 -18.48
N SER A 108 2.86 -17.86 -17.91
CA SER A 108 3.28 -18.86 -16.90
C SER A 108 3.60 -18.21 -15.56
#